data_AF-A0A376UG69-F1
#
_entry.id   AF-A0A376UG69-F1
#
_cell.length_a   1.000
_cell.length_b   1.000
_cell.length_c   1.000
_cell.angle_alpha   90.00
_cell.angle_beta   90.00
_cell.angle_gamma   90.00
#
_symmetry.space_group_name_H-M   'P 1'
#
loop_
_entity.id
_entity.type
_entity.pdbx_description
1 polymer ?
#
loop_
_entity_poly.entity_id
_entity_poly.type
_entity_poly.pdbx_seq_one_letter_code
_entity_poly.pdbx_strand_id
1 'polypeptide(L)'
;MSRLQPLRDARFIPAALREALGFVYSRHVRNQSTIGGEIAARQEESVLLPVLLALDAELVFGNGETLSIEDYLACPCDRLLTEIIIKDPYRTCATRKISRSQAGLTVVTAGRCNDRPRRYANCAGWRRQ
;
A
#
# COMPACT_ATOMS: atom_id res chain seq x y z
N MET A 1 -12.41 -10.85 2.77
CA MET A 1 -11.85 -9.48 2.82
C MET A 1 -10.85 -9.39 3.97
N SER A 2 -9.56 -9.17 3.67
CA SER A 2 -8.49 -9.18 4.67
C SER A 2 -8.38 -7.84 5.42
N ARG A 3 -8.53 -7.88 6.75
CA ARG A 3 -8.37 -6.72 7.65
C ARG A 3 -6.90 -6.41 7.91
N LEU A 4 -6.58 -5.15 8.19
CA LEU A 4 -5.18 -4.71 8.35
C LEU A 4 -4.48 -5.35 9.56
N GLN A 5 -5.16 -5.53 10.69
CA GLN A 5 -4.55 -6.11 11.88
C GLN A 5 -4.18 -7.60 11.71
N PRO A 6 -5.10 -8.50 11.28
CA PRO A 6 -4.73 -9.88 10.95
C PRO A 6 -3.66 -9.99 9.88
N LEU A 7 -3.67 -9.09 8.88
CA LEU A 7 -2.66 -9.06 7.85
C LEU A 7 -1.28 -8.73 8.43
N ARG A 8 -1.19 -7.73 9.31
CA ARG A 8 0.06 -7.35 9.97
C ARG A 8 0.63 -8.47 10.86
N ASP A 9 -0.25 -9.22 11.50
CA ASP A 9 0.12 -10.31 12.41
C ASP A 9 0.38 -11.65 11.66
N ALA A 10 0.19 -11.67 10.33
CA ALA A 10 0.46 -12.83 9.50
C ALA A 10 1.95 -13.17 9.45
N ARG A 11 2.26 -14.48 9.40
CA ARG A 11 3.65 -14.96 9.40
C ARG A 11 4.41 -14.66 8.10
N PHE A 12 3.70 -14.68 6.97
CA PHE A 12 4.28 -14.57 5.63
C PHE A 12 3.89 -13.25 4.97
N ILE A 13 4.25 -12.14 5.60
CA ILE A 13 4.03 -10.80 5.07
C ILE A 13 5.37 -10.13 4.73
N PRO A 14 5.49 -9.42 3.58
CA PRO A 14 6.67 -8.63 3.28
C PRO A 14 7.01 -7.67 4.42
N ALA A 15 8.28 -7.59 4.81
CA ALA A 15 8.72 -6.75 5.92
C ALA A 15 8.29 -5.28 5.75
N ALA A 16 8.43 -4.76 4.53
CA ALA A 16 7.98 -3.43 4.14
C ALA A 16 6.48 -3.21 4.36
N LEU A 17 5.65 -4.19 4.00
CA LEU A 17 4.20 -4.09 4.17
C LEU A 17 3.83 -4.14 5.66
N ARG A 18 4.51 -4.98 6.44
CA ARG A 18 4.34 -5.06 7.91
C ARG A 18 4.68 -3.74 8.58
N GLU A 19 5.78 -3.10 8.19
CA GLU A 19 6.18 -1.77 8.68
C GLU A 19 5.13 -0.71 8.34
N ALA A 20 4.65 -0.68 7.09
CA ALA A 20 3.63 0.27 6.68
C ALA A 20 2.30 0.11 7.41
N LEU A 21 1.86 -1.13 7.66
CA LEU A 21 0.72 -1.42 8.52
C LEU A 21 0.96 -0.97 9.98
N GLY A 22 2.21 -0.88 10.40
CA GLY A 22 2.63 -0.29 11.67
C GLY A 22 2.29 1.21 11.77
N PHE A 23 2.38 1.96 10.66
CA PHE A 23 2.08 3.39 10.61
C PHE A 23 0.59 3.73 10.76
N VAL A 24 -0.30 2.75 10.59
CA VAL A 24 -1.71 2.88 10.97
C VAL A 24 -1.81 2.70 12.50
N TYR A 25 -1.64 3.79 13.24
CA TYR A 25 -1.43 3.76 14.69
C TYR A 25 -2.55 3.01 15.46
N SER A 26 -3.82 3.35 15.19
CA SER A 26 -4.95 2.82 15.95
C SER A 26 -5.24 1.36 15.61
N ARG A 27 -5.20 0.49 16.63
CA ARG A 27 -5.64 -0.91 16.53
C ARG A 27 -7.11 -1.02 16.10
N HIS A 28 -7.98 -0.13 16.58
CA HIS A 28 -9.40 -0.14 16.19
C HIS A 28 -9.57 0.11 14.69
N VAL A 29 -8.85 1.11 14.16
CA VAL A 29 -8.84 1.39 12.71
C VAL A 29 -8.31 0.18 11.94
N ARG A 30 -7.21 -0.44 12.38
CA ARG A 30 -6.67 -1.65 11.73
C ARG A 30 -7.61 -2.86 11.79
N ASN A 31 -8.44 -2.96 12.82
CA ASN A 31 -9.40 -4.05 12.97
C ASN A 31 -10.66 -3.86 12.10
N GLN A 32 -11.01 -2.62 11.76
CA GLN A 32 -12.17 -2.31 10.91
C GLN A 32 -11.80 -2.19 9.43
N SER A 33 -10.62 -1.63 9.14
CA SER A 33 -10.17 -1.35 7.78
C SER A 33 -9.72 -2.62 7.06
N THR A 34 -9.98 -2.66 5.76
CA THR A 34 -9.53 -3.73 4.86
C THR A 34 -8.48 -3.20 3.91
N ILE A 35 -7.55 -4.06 3.48
CA ILE A 35 -6.52 -3.63 2.52
C ILE A 35 -7.12 -3.19 1.18
N GLY A 36 -8.18 -3.86 0.71
CA GLY A 36 -8.90 -3.47 -0.50
C GLY A 36 -9.59 -2.11 -0.36
N GLY A 37 -10.18 -1.83 0.80
CA GLY A 37 -10.80 -0.53 1.09
C GLY A 37 -9.78 0.61 1.11
N GLU A 38 -8.61 0.39 1.72
CA GLU A 38 -7.51 1.38 1.74
C GLU A 38 -7.00 1.70 0.32
N ILE A 39 -6.86 0.68 -0.54
CA ILE A 39 -6.43 0.87 -1.93
C ILE A 39 -7.51 1.59 -2.73
N ALA A 40 -8.76 1.19 -2.61
CA ALA A 40 -9.88 1.78 -3.34
C ALA A 40 -10.15 3.24 -2.95
N ALA A 41 -9.95 3.58 -1.66
CA ALA A 41 -10.11 4.94 -1.14
C ALA A 41 -9.08 5.92 -1.72
N ARG A 42 -7.92 5.45 -2.17
CA ARG A 42 -6.88 6.26 -2.84
C ARG A 42 -6.52 7.54 -2.08
N GLN A 43 -6.47 7.44 -0.76
CA GLN A 43 -6.16 8.59 0.11
C GLN A 43 -4.75 9.10 -0.16
N GLU A 44 -4.58 10.42 -0.18
CA GLU A 44 -3.28 11.04 -0.42
C GLU A 44 -2.25 10.65 0.65
N GLU A 45 -2.71 10.44 1.88
CA GLU A 45 -1.90 10.06 3.03
C GLU A 45 -1.71 8.55 3.17
N SER A 46 -2.11 7.76 2.17
CA SER A 46 -2.01 6.31 2.21
C SER A 46 -0.57 5.88 2.47
N VAL A 47 -0.41 5.11 3.55
CA VAL A 47 0.87 4.50 3.91
C VAL A 47 1.10 3.19 3.17
N LEU A 48 0.05 2.61 2.57
CA LEU A 48 0.10 1.29 1.92
C LEU A 48 0.39 1.39 0.42
N LEU A 49 -0.20 2.37 -0.28
CA LEU A 49 0.00 2.55 -1.72
C LEU A 49 1.48 2.68 -2.16
N PRO A 50 2.34 3.47 -1.48
CA PRO A 50 3.77 3.57 -1.83
C PRO A 50 4.50 2.23 -1.76
N VAL A 51 4.14 1.41 -0.77
CA VAL A 51 4.78 0.11 -0.54
C VAL A 51 4.34 -0.89 -1.58
N LEU A 52 3.04 -0.92 -1.88
CA LEU A 52 2.49 -1.78 -2.92
C LEU A 52 3.02 -1.40 -4.31
N LEU A 53 3.20 -0.10 -4.59
CA LEU A 53 3.89 0.38 -5.79
C LEU A 53 5.35 -0.10 -5.85
N ALA A 54 6.09 0.02 -4.75
CA ALA A 54 7.48 -0.42 -4.69
C ALA A 54 7.64 -1.95 -4.86
N LEU A 55 6.65 -2.71 -4.38
CA LEU A 55 6.57 -4.17 -4.51
C LEU A 55 6.04 -4.64 -5.87
N ASP A 56 5.75 -3.71 -6.81
CA ASP A 56 5.15 -4.00 -8.12
C ASP A 56 3.87 -4.87 -7.97
N ALA A 57 3.00 -4.52 -7.01
CA ALA A 57 1.80 -5.30 -6.72
C ALA A 57 0.77 -5.25 -7.86
N GLU A 58 0.07 -6.36 -8.05
CA GLU A 58 -1.02 -6.51 -9.01
C GLU A 58 -2.36 -6.68 -8.29
N LEU A 59 -3.42 -6.13 -8.88
CA LEU A 59 -4.78 -6.16 -8.36
C LEU A 59 -5.61 -7.08 -9.24
N VAL A 60 -6.36 -7.99 -8.62
CA VAL A 60 -7.34 -8.84 -9.30
C VAL A 60 -8.73 -8.28 -9.02
N PHE A 61 -9.55 -8.19 -10.06
CA PHE A 61 -10.92 -7.71 -9.97
C PHE A 61 -11.93 -8.86 -10.09
N GLY A 62 -13.18 -8.60 -9.71
CA GLY A 62 -14.26 -9.60 -9.73
C GLY A 62 -14.57 -10.20 -11.10
N ASN A 63 -14.12 -9.58 -12.20
CA ASN A 63 -14.20 -10.12 -13.56
C ASN A 63 -13.02 -11.04 -13.93
N GLY A 64 -12.08 -11.27 -13.01
CA GLY A 64 -10.87 -12.07 -13.23
C GLY A 64 -9.74 -11.30 -13.93
N GLU A 65 -9.96 -10.05 -14.33
CA GLU A 65 -8.89 -9.24 -14.92
C GLU A 65 -7.88 -8.84 -13.84
N THR A 66 -6.62 -8.78 -14.26
CA THR A 66 -5.50 -8.37 -13.42
C THR A 66 -4.92 -7.08 -13.96
N LEU A 67 -4.61 -6.13 -13.08
CA LEU A 67 -4.04 -4.84 -13.43
C LEU A 67 -2.91 -4.49 -12.47
N SER A 68 -1.87 -3.81 -12.94
CA SER A 68 -0.85 -3.30 -12.04
C SER A 68 -1.42 -2.21 -11.14
N ILE A 69 -0.91 -2.06 -9.92
CA ILE A 69 -1.35 -0.96 -9.05
C ILE A 69 -1.01 0.42 -9.65
N GLU A 70 0.04 0.50 -10.47
CA GLU A 70 0.44 1.71 -11.19
C GLU A 70 -0.66 2.13 -12.18
N ASP A 71 -1.13 1.19 -13.00
CA ASP A 71 -2.20 1.43 -13.96
C ASP A 71 -3.53 1.74 -13.27
N TYR A 72 -3.80 1.11 -12.12
CA TYR A 72 -5.04 1.33 -11.37
C TYR A 72 -5.12 2.75 -10.82
N LEU A 73 -3.98 3.27 -10.34
CA LEU A 73 -3.90 4.64 -9.85
C LEU A 73 -3.91 5.66 -11.00
N ALA A 74 -3.41 5.30 -12.19
CA ALA A 74 -3.44 6.15 -13.36
C ALA A 74 -4.85 6.25 -13.98
N CYS A 75 -5.59 5.14 -14.02
CA CYS A 75 -6.95 5.06 -14.55
C CYS A 75 -7.85 4.26 -13.59
N PRO A 76 -8.47 4.94 -12.61
CA PRO A 76 -9.34 4.29 -11.65
C PRO A 76 -10.57 3.67 -12.31
N CYS A 77 -10.99 2.52 -11.80
CA CYS A 77 -12.21 1.84 -12.24
C CYS A 77 -13.09 1.47 -11.05
N ASP A 78 -14.41 1.44 -11.27
CA ASP A 78 -15.42 1.12 -10.25
C ASP A 78 -15.62 -0.39 -10.05
N ARG A 79 -14.57 -1.19 -10.30
CA ARG A 79 -14.62 -2.64 -10.22
C ARG A 79 -14.31 -3.12 -8.81
N LEU A 80 -14.93 -4.22 -8.40
CA LEU A 80 -14.68 -4.84 -7.11
C LEU A 80 -13.29 -5.48 -7.10
N LEU A 81 -12.41 -5.01 -6.22
CA LEU A 81 -11.12 -5.61 -5.93
C LEU A 81 -11.31 -6.88 -5.09
N THR A 82 -10.83 -8.01 -5.60
CA THR A 82 -10.95 -9.32 -4.94
C THR A 82 -9.64 -9.72 -4.27
N GLU A 83 -8.51 -9.54 -4.97
CA GLU A 83 -7.20 -10.03 -4.52
C GLU A 83 -6.08 -9.04 -4.84
N ILE A 84 -4.97 -9.18 -4.11
CA ILE A 84 -3.73 -8.42 -4.30
C ILE A 84 -2.60 -9.42 -4.38
N ILE A 85 -1.87 -9.41 -5.49
CA ILE A 85 -0.78 -10.33 -5.78
C ILE A 85 0.54 -9.57 -5.65
N ILE A 86 1.44 -10.10 -4.81
CA ILE A 86 2.81 -9.62 -4.66
C ILE A 86 3.72 -10.76 -5.15
N LYS A 87 4.30 -10.59 -6.33
CA LYS A 87 5.10 -11.64 -7.00
C LYS A 87 6.39 -11.98 -6.25
N ASP A 88 7.03 -10.95 -5.68
CA ASP A 88 8.29 -11.09 -4.94
C ASP A 88 8.16 -10.49 -3.53
N PRO A 89 7.58 -11.26 -2.57
CA PRO A 89 7.31 -10.76 -1.23
C PRO A 89 8.57 -10.62 -0.36
N TYR A 90 9.69 -11.26 -0.74
CA TYR A 90 10.94 -11.23 0.01
C TYR A 90 11.95 -10.22 -0.54
N ARG A 91 11.56 -9.47 -1.58
CA ARG A 91 12.32 -8.35 -2.09
C ARG A 91 12.68 -7.40 -0.95
N THR A 92 13.96 -7.06 -0.84
CA THR A 92 14.43 -6.12 0.18
C THR A 92 13.89 -4.73 -0.14
N CYS A 93 12.90 -4.29 0.63
CA CYS A 93 12.27 -3.00 0.48
C CYS A 93 12.27 -2.24 1.82
N ALA A 94 12.61 -0.96 1.77
CA ALA A 94 12.58 -0.07 2.93
C ALA A 94 11.39 0.88 2.81
N THR A 95 10.71 1.11 3.93
CA THR A 95 9.59 2.06 4.01
C THR A 95 9.92 3.15 5.00
N ARG A 96 9.63 4.40 4.64
CA ARG A 96 9.80 5.52 5.57
C ARG A 96 8.62 6.46 5.47
N LYS A 97 7.96 6.67 6.62
CA LYS A 97 6.94 7.69 6.82
C LYS A 97 7.54 8.88 7.57
N ILE A 98 7.29 10.08 7.08
CA ILE A 98 7.54 11.34 7.77
C ILE A 98 6.18 11.99 8.02
N SER A 99 5.84 12.23 9.28
CA SER A 99 4.58 12.88 9.68
C SER A 99 4.84 13.94 10.74
N ARG A 100 3.93 14.93 10.84
CA ARG A 100 4.03 16.01 11.84
C ARG A 100 3.87 15.53 13.27
N SER A 101 3.21 14.40 13.48
CA SER A 101 3.12 13.66 14.74
C SER A 101 2.87 12.18 14.46
N GLN A 102 3.03 11.30 15.45
CA GLN A 102 2.93 9.84 15.27
C GLN A 102 1.56 9.37 14.75
N ALA A 103 0.49 10.12 15.08
CA ALA A 103 -0.88 9.95 14.57
C ALA A 103 -1.30 11.08 13.59
N GLY A 104 -0.40 12.01 13.30
CA GLY A 104 -0.67 13.15 12.43
C GLY A 104 -0.63 12.78 10.95
N LEU A 105 -1.15 13.69 10.13
CA LEU A 105 -1.13 13.60 8.68
C LEU A 105 0.28 13.28 8.17
N THR A 106 0.34 12.29 7.30
CA THR A 106 1.59 11.88 6.66
C THR A 106 2.03 12.96 5.69
N VAL A 107 3.23 13.51 5.87
CA VAL A 107 3.80 14.51 4.96
C VAL A 107 4.41 13.79 3.75
N VAL A 108 5.09 12.67 4.00
CA VAL A 108 5.74 11.86 2.97
C VAL A 108 5.73 10.39 3.38
N THR A 109 5.29 9.50 2.48
CA THR A 109 5.62 8.08 2.56
C THR A 109 6.39 7.65 1.32
N ALA A 110 7.54 7.01 1.53
CA ALA A 110 8.35 6.44 0.47
C ALA A 110 8.60 4.95 0.67
N GLY A 111 8.43 4.17 -0.40
CA GLY A 111 8.89 2.79 -0.52
C GLY A 111 10.00 2.68 -1.56
N ARG A 112 11.05 1.91 -1.27
CA ARG A 112 12.13 1.60 -2.22
C ARG A 112 12.52 0.14 -2.10
N CYS A 113 12.85 -0.51 -3.23
CA CYS A 113 13.43 -1.84 -3.26
C CYS A 113 14.81 -1.87 -3.95
N ASN A 114 15.66 -2.85 -3.61
CA ASN A 114 17.10 -2.85 -3.98
C ASN A 114 17.42 -3.24 -5.44
N ASP A 115 16.59 -4.05 -6.11
CA ASP A 115 16.98 -4.71 -7.39
C ASP A 115 16.66 -3.93 -8.67
N ARG A 116 16.17 -2.69 -8.57
CA ARG A 116 16.01 -1.82 -9.76
C ARG A 116 16.58 -0.43 -9.54
N PRO A 117 17.28 0.14 -10.53
CA PRO A 117 17.63 1.55 -10.48
C PRO A 117 16.34 2.38 -10.59
N ARG A 118 16.03 3.14 -9.53
CA ARG A 118 15.16 4.34 -9.53
C ARG A 118 13.63 4.15 -9.61
N ARG A 119 13.02 3.35 -8.74
CA ARG A 119 11.60 3.58 -8.36
C ARG A 119 11.53 4.12 -6.92
N TYR A 120 11.43 5.45 -6.81
CA TYR A 120 10.99 6.12 -5.58
C TYR A 120 9.49 6.32 -5.70
N ALA A 121 8.69 5.47 -5.05
CA ALA A 121 7.25 5.71 -4.94
C ALA A 121 7.06 6.75 -3.83
N ASN A 122 7.03 8.03 -4.20
CA ASN A 122 6.82 9.14 -3.29
C ASN A 122 5.32 9.49 -3.30
N CYS A 123 4.54 9.03 -2.31
CA CYS A 123 3.22 9.60 -2.06
C CYS A 123 3.40 10.72 -1.04
N ALA A 124 3.84 11.87 -1.54
CA ALA A 124 3.88 13.13 -0.82
C ALA A 124 3.02 14.10 -1.62
N GLY A 125 1.73 14.18 -1.30
CA GLY A 125 0.78 15.09 -1.96
C GLY A 125 0.76 14.97 -3.48
N TRP A 126 -0.14 14.15 -4.02
CA TRP A 126 -0.42 14.09 -5.45
C TRP A 126 -1.17 15.35 -5.92
N ARG A 127 -0.52 16.51 -5.81
CA ARG A 127 -0.92 17.72 -6.54
C ARG A 127 -0.45 17.56 -7.98
N ARG A 128 -1.28 16.99 -8.85
CA ARG A 128 -1.22 17.35 -10.27
C ARG A 128 -1.86 18.74 -10.39
N GLN A 129 -1.10 19.68 -10.96
CA GLN A 129 -1.68 20.87 -11.58
C GLN A 129 -2.66 20.46 -12.67
#